data_AF-A0A8E6B759-F1
#
_entry.id   AF-A0A8E6B759-F1
#
_cell.length_a   1.000
_cell.length_b   1.000
_cell.length_c   1.000
_cell.angle_alpha   90.00
_cell.angle_beta   90.00
_cell.angle_gamma   90.00
#
_symmetry.space_group_name_H-M   'P 1'
#
loop_
_entity.id
_entity.type
_entity.pdbx_description
1 polymer ?
#
loop_
_entity_poly.entity_id
_entity_poly.type
_entity_poly.pdbx_seq_one_letter_code
_entity_poly.pdbx_strand_id
1 'polypeptide(L)'
;MSDYRKHRSRRFIALTAILLASTPIALLGNLQSSRVDLAAAPKADPQPTGTNSKSVDWERVGDTSSPIFGIKIPEGYRQWELISVASNPQKDELKSIFGDKLAMKAYRDGTLPFPDGSTLVKLTWKREPLDGFEGAFVPGSTTMVQVMVKDAKKFATTGGWGFGRFIDGKPADEAQHKSCFGCHSKNSSVREHDFVFTHLAP
;
A
#
# COMPACT_ATOMS: atom_id res chain seq x y z
N MET A 1 -6.91 -52.62 -23.06
CA MET A 1 -5.48 -52.86 -22.79
C MET A 1 -4.90 -51.52 -22.38
N SER A 2 -4.30 -51.27 -21.22
CA SER A 2 -3.90 -52.06 -20.07
C SER A 2 -3.86 -51.11 -18.87
N ASP A 3 -4.38 -51.60 -17.76
CA ASP A 3 -4.23 -51.10 -16.40
C ASP A 3 -2.74 -51.09 -16.00
N TYR A 4 -2.27 -50.09 -15.24
CA TYR A 4 -1.19 -50.34 -14.27
C TYR A 4 -1.15 -49.31 -13.13
N ARG A 5 -1.28 -49.85 -11.93
CA ARG A 5 -1.41 -49.25 -10.60
C ARG A 5 -0.09 -49.46 -9.85
N LYS A 6 0.12 -48.67 -8.78
CA LYS A 6 1.17 -48.75 -7.71
C LYS A 6 2.48 -48.04 -8.07
N HIS A 7 3.09 -47.22 -7.21
CA HIS A 7 3.34 -47.48 -5.78
C HIS A 7 3.43 -46.18 -4.96
N ARG A 8 2.70 -46.14 -3.84
CA ARG A 8 3.04 -45.32 -2.65
C ARG A 8 4.27 -45.94 -1.98
N SER A 9 5.26 -45.12 -1.62
CA SER A 9 6.27 -45.45 -0.62
C SER A 9 6.18 -44.46 0.54
N ARG A 10 5.71 -44.98 1.68
CA ARG A 10 5.78 -44.32 2.99
C ARG A 10 7.18 -44.56 3.53
N ARG A 11 7.89 -43.51 3.94
CA ARG A 11 9.06 -43.62 4.82
C ARG A 11 8.73 -42.94 6.14
N PHE A 12 8.55 -43.78 7.15
CA PHE A 12 8.60 -43.44 8.57
C PHE A 12 10.05 -43.12 8.92
N ILE A 13 10.31 -41.98 9.56
CA ILE A 13 11.54 -41.75 10.32
C ILE A 13 11.12 -41.20 11.69
N ALA A 14 11.76 -41.77 12.71
CA ALA A 14 11.34 -41.87 14.08
C ALA A 14 11.37 -40.55 14.86
N LEU A 15 10.43 -40.44 15.80
CA LEU A 15 10.48 -39.56 16.96
C LEU A 15 11.71 -39.90 17.82
N THR A 16 12.53 -38.89 18.13
CA THR A 16 13.43 -38.94 19.28
C THR A 16 12.93 -37.90 20.28
N ALA A 17 12.25 -38.39 21.32
CA ALA A 17 11.85 -37.59 22.46
C ALA A 17 13.07 -37.40 23.38
N ILE A 18 13.49 -36.15 23.58
CA ILE A 18 14.46 -35.81 24.63
C ILE A 18 13.64 -35.37 25.85
N LEU A 19 13.48 -36.27 26.81
CA LEU A 19 13.08 -35.95 28.18
C LEU A 19 14.28 -35.30 28.87
N LEU A 20 14.21 -33.99 29.15
CA LEU A 20 15.06 -33.35 30.15
C LEU A 20 14.25 -33.23 31.44
N ALA A 21 14.77 -33.90 32.47
CA ALA A 21 14.21 -33.94 33.81
C ALA A 21 14.14 -32.55 34.43
N SER A 22 12.96 -32.23 34.94
CA SER A 22 12.64 -31.08 35.76
C SER A 22 13.28 -31.20 37.15
N THR A 23 14.07 -30.20 37.54
CA THR A 23 14.45 -29.96 38.94
C THR A 23 13.69 -28.71 39.43
N PRO A 24 13.04 -28.74 40.61
CA PRO A 24 12.36 -27.57 41.14
C PRO A 24 13.37 -26.70 41.90
N ILE A 25 13.64 -25.51 41.38
CA ILE A 25 14.29 -24.45 42.17
C ILE A 25 13.17 -23.68 42.86
N ALA A 26 13.03 -23.91 44.16
CA ALA A 26 12.25 -23.06 45.04
C ALA A 26 13.05 -21.77 45.29
N LEU A 27 12.61 -20.65 44.71
CA LEU A 27 13.05 -19.32 45.11
C LEU A 27 11.85 -18.58 45.70
N LEU A 28 11.77 -18.57 47.03
CA LEU A 28 10.93 -17.66 47.79
C LEU A 28 11.56 -16.26 47.69
N GLY A 29 10.99 -15.43 46.82
CA GLY A 29 11.35 -14.01 46.66
C GLY A 29 10.10 -13.14 46.82
N ASN A 30 10.14 -12.25 47.81
CA ASN A 30 9.11 -11.28 48.19
C ASN A 30 8.46 -10.55 46.99
N LEU A 31 7.13 -10.64 46.84
CA LEU A 31 6.36 -9.64 46.10
C LEU A 31 6.14 -8.41 46.99
N GLN A 32 6.97 -7.39 46.84
CA GLN A 32 6.55 -6.03 47.15
C GLN A 32 5.89 -5.44 45.92
N SER A 33 4.62 -5.08 46.05
CA SER A 33 3.88 -4.28 45.06
C SER A 33 4.48 -2.89 45.00
N SER A 34 5.39 -2.65 44.06
CA SER A 34 5.75 -1.31 43.63
C SER A 34 4.76 -0.88 42.55
N ARG A 35 3.89 0.09 42.88
CA ARG A 35 3.15 0.84 41.87
C ARG A 35 4.17 1.47 40.94
N VAL A 36 4.10 1.14 39.65
CA VAL A 36 4.86 1.83 38.63
C VAL A 36 4.11 3.14 38.39
N ASP A 37 4.61 4.23 38.94
CA ASP A 37 4.13 5.55 38.58
C ASP A 37 4.40 5.75 37.08
N LEU A 38 3.33 5.92 36.30
CA LEU A 38 3.40 6.22 34.88
C LEU A 38 3.97 7.63 34.71
N ALA A 39 5.29 7.73 34.67
CA ALA A 39 5.97 8.95 34.29
C ALA A 39 5.51 9.33 32.87
N ALA A 40 5.13 10.60 32.69
CA ALA A 40 4.80 11.16 31.39
C ALA A 40 5.95 10.87 30.40
N ALA A 41 5.58 10.45 29.18
CA ALA A 41 6.53 10.16 28.13
C ALA A 41 7.52 11.33 27.95
N PRO A 42 8.83 11.07 27.81
CA PRO A 42 9.79 12.14 27.58
C PRO A 42 9.41 12.88 26.29
N LYS A 43 9.42 14.21 26.35
CA LYS A 43 9.24 15.04 25.17
C LYS A 43 10.34 14.67 24.18
N ALA A 44 9.94 14.30 22.96
CA ALA A 44 10.87 13.98 21.90
C ALA A 44 11.89 15.11 21.72
N ASP A 45 13.17 14.75 21.59
CA ASP A 45 14.24 15.70 21.33
C ASP A 45 13.97 16.47 20.03
N PRO A 46 14.40 17.74 19.93
CA PRO A 46 14.28 18.50 18.69
C PRO A 46 15.05 17.80 17.57
N GLN A 47 14.34 17.42 16.51
CA GLN A 47 14.92 16.78 15.35
C GLN A 47 16.01 17.68 14.72
N PRO A 48 17.20 17.15 14.38
CA PRO A 48 18.30 17.95 13.86
C PRO A 48 17.90 18.66 12.56
N THR A 49 18.06 19.98 12.57
CA THR A 49 17.79 20.85 11.43
C THR A 49 18.94 20.78 10.43
N GLY A 50 18.73 20.12 9.29
CA GLY A 50 19.45 20.43 8.06
C GLY A 50 19.85 19.26 7.17
N THR A 51 19.06 18.99 6.14
CA THR A 51 19.59 18.82 4.77
C THR A 51 18.65 19.52 3.79
N ASN A 52 19.25 20.15 2.79
CA ASN A 52 18.64 21.10 1.86
C ASN A 52 17.79 20.38 0.79
N SER A 53 16.73 19.70 1.21
CA SER A 53 15.66 19.21 0.32
C SER A 53 14.52 20.22 0.38
N LYS A 54 14.21 20.87 -0.73
CA LYS A 54 12.93 21.57 -0.86
C LYS A 54 11.84 20.49 -0.81
N SER A 55 11.34 20.16 0.38
CA SER A 55 10.19 19.30 0.54
C SER A 55 9.05 19.92 -0.26
N VAL A 56 8.61 19.27 -1.32
CA VAL A 56 7.41 19.71 -2.02
C VAL A 56 6.27 19.68 -0.99
N ASP A 57 5.50 20.74 -0.93
CA ASP A 57 4.31 20.76 -0.08
C ASP A 57 3.19 20.01 -0.83
N TRP A 58 3.18 18.68 -0.72
CA TRP A 58 2.21 17.80 -1.40
C TRP A 58 0.75 18.08 -1.02
N GLU A 59 0.51 18.82 0.06
CA GLU A 59 -0.82 19.22 0.51
C GLU A 59 -1.26 20.50 -0.22
N ARG A 60 -0.36 21.49 -0.38
CA ARG A 60 -0.61 22.72 -1.14
C ARG A 60 -0.70 22.53 -2.66
N VAL A 61 -0.25 21.39 -3.18
CA VAL A 61 -0.38 20.99 -4.60
C VAL A 61 -1.84 20.73 -5.01
N GLY A 62 -2.73 20.48 -4.05
CA GLY A 62 -4.14 20.14 -4.28
C GLY A 62 -4.92 21.13 -5.14
N ASP A 63 -4.41 22.35 -5.33
CA ASP A 63 -5.05 23.38 -6.15
C ASP A 63 -4.92 23.13 -7.67
N THR A 64 -3.93 22.35 -8.10
CA THR A 64 -3.71 22.05 -9.52
C THR A 64 -4.41 20.76 -9.97
N SER A 65 -5.00 20.79 -11.17
CA SER A 65 -5.75 19.67 -11.75
C SER A 65 -5.06 19.07 -12.98
N SER A 66 -5.33 17.79 -13.26
CA SER A 66 -4.87 17.15 -14.49
C SER A 66 -5.45 17.83 -15.75
N PRO A 67 -4.65 17.99 -16.82
CA PRO A 67 -5.00 18.84 -17.97
C PRO A 67 -6.20 18.36 -18.81
N ILE A 68 -6.60 17.09 -18.71
CA ILE A 68 -7.72 16.52 -19.50
C ILE A 68 -8.86 15.92 -18.70
N PHE A 69 -8.62 15.52 -17.45
CA PHE A 69 -9.65 14.91 -16.60
C PHE A 69 -10.10 15.84 -15.47
N GLY A 70 -9.38 16.93 -15.21
CA GLY A 70 -9.68 17.85 -14.11
C GLY A 70 -9.53 17.21 -12.73
N ILE A 71 -8.78 16.11 -12.61
CA ILE A 71 -8.57 15.40 -11.34
C ILE A 71 -7.54 16.15 -10.52
N LYS A 72 -7.82 16.33 -9.23
CA LYS A 72 -6.92 16.92 -8.23
C LYS A 72 -6.42 15.85 -7.27
N ILE A 73 -5.39 16.15 -6.49
CA ILE A 73 -5.03 15.34 -5.32
C ILE A 73 -6.11 15.59 -4.25
N PRO A 74 -6.83 14.57 -3.78
CA PRO A 74 -7.84 14.76 -2.73
C PRO A 74 -7.19 15.19 -1.42
N GLU A 75 -7.75 16.19 -0.75
CA GLU A 75 -7.29 16.59 0.58
C GLU A 75 -7.49 15.43 1.58
N GLY A 76 -6.53 15.23 2.48
CA GLY A 76 -6.63 14.22 3.52
C GLY A 76 -6.55 12.75 3.04
N TYR A 77 -6.13 12.50 1.79
CA TYR A 77 -6.04 11.12 1.28
C TYR A 77 -5.04 10.25 2.06
N ARG A 78 -4.06 10.86 2.75
CA ARG A 78 -3.06 10.14 3.56
C ARG A 78 -3.68 9.48 4.80
N GLN A 79 -4.87 9.93 5.20
CA GLN A 79 -5.65 9.38 6.30
C GLN A 79 -6.71 8.38 5.81
N TRP A 80 -6.79 8.15 4.50
CA TRP A 80 -7.68 7.14 3.94
C TRP A 80 -7.14 5.74 4.20
N GLU A 81 -8.01 4.75 4.04
CA GLU A 81 -7.66 3.38 4.33
C GLU A 81 -6.74 2.79 3.26
N LEU A 82 -5.72 2.06 3.72
CA LEU A 82 -4.82 1.33 2.83
C LEU A 82 -5.58 0.16 2.19
N ILE A 83 -5.58 0.12 0.86
CA ILE A 83 -6.08 -1.02 0.08
C ILE A 83 -4.97 -2.06 -0.05
N SER A 84 -3.78 -1.63 -0.45
CA SER A 84 -2.67 -2.56 -0.71
C SER A 84 -1.35 -1.81 -0.88
N VAL A 85 -0.26 -2.57 -0.89
CA VAL A 85 1.07 -2.11 -1.25
C VAL A 85 1.52 -2.82 -2.53
N ALA A 86 2.26 -2.09 -3.37
CA ALA A 86 2.84 -2.65 -4.59
C ALA A 86 4.33 -2.32 -4.67
N SER A 87 5.11 -3.29 -5.12
CA SER A 87 6.52 -3.10 -5.46
C SER A 87 6.79 -3.69 -6.84
N ASN A 88 7.69 -3.04 -7.58
CA ASN A 88 8.19 -3.55 -8.84
C ASN A 88 9.71 -3.70 -8.67
N PRO A 89 10.27 -4.92 -8.67
CA PRO A 89 11.70 -5.14 -8.43
C PRO A 89 12.64 -4.43 -9.41
N GLN A 90 12.15 -4.07 -10.61
CA GLN A 90 12.90 -3.31 -11.62
C GLN A 90 12.84 -1.78 -11.41
N LYS A 91 12.10 -1.31 -10.39
CA LYS A 91 11.97 0.09 -10.01
C LYS A 91 12.34 0.24 -8.54
N ASP A 92 13.13 1.26 -8.24
CA ASP A 92 13.53 1.55 -6.86
C ASP A 92 12.44 2.37 -6.14
N GLU A 93 11.24 1.80 -6.08
CA GLU A 93 10.02 2.47 -5.64
C GLU A 93 9.21 1.60 -4.68
N LEU A 94 8.64 2.24 -3.65
CA LEU A 94 7.57 1.68 -2.82
C LEU A 94 6.26 2.39 -3.14
N LYS A 95 5.16 1.63 -3.25
CA LYS A 95 3.84 2.17 -3.59
C LYS A 95 2.81 1.70 -2.59
N SER A 96 2.02 2.64 -2.09
CA SER A 96 0.81 2.38 -1.33
C SER A 96 -0.40 2.83 -2.14
N ILE A 97 -1.50 2.12 -2.00
CA ILE A 97 -2.76 2.43 -2.66
C ILE A 97 -3.80 2.62 -1.57
N PHE A 98 -4.46 3.77 -1.56
CA PHE A 98 -5.50 4.15 -0.62
C PHE A 98 -6.85 4.30 -1.31
N GLY A 99 -7.91 3.97 -0.60
CA GLY A 99 -9.29 4.09 -1.07
C GLY A 99 -10.10 5.02 -0.19
N ASP A 100 -10.93 5.84 -0.81
CA ASP A 100 -11.95 6.57 -0.07
C ASP A 100 -12.99 5.61 0.54
N LYS A 101 -13.89 6.13 1.37
CA LYS A 101 -14.92 5.31 2.04
C LYS A 101 -15.78 4.53 1.03
N LEU A 102 -16.09 5.13 -0.12
CA LEU A 102 -16.92 4.50 -1.14
C LEU A 102 -16.18 3.36 -1.83
N ALA A 103 -14.93 3.59 -2.25
CA ALA A 103 -14.08 2.54 -2.81
C ALA A 103 -13.87 1.39 -1.83
N MET A 104 -13.57 1.67 -0.56
CA MET A 104 -13.36 0.64 0.45
C MET A 104 -14.62 -0.20 0.71
N LYS A 105 -15.80 0.43 0.71
CA LYS A 105 -17.06 -0.30 0.80
C LYS A 105 -17.24 -1.23 -0.41
N ALA A 106 -16.99 -0.71 -1.62
CA ALA A 106 -17.08 -1.51 -2.84
C ALA A 106 -16.13 -2.72 -2.81
N TYR A 107 -14.89 -2.54 -2.35
CA TYR A 107 -13.94 -3.63 -2.18
C TYR A 107 -14.44 -4.72 -1.21
N ARG A 108 -14.91 -4.32 -0.02
CA ARG A 108 -15.38 -5.27 0.99
C ARG A 108 -16.63 -6.03 0.56
N ASP A 109 -17.51 -5.38 -0.18
CA ASP A 109 -18.76 -5.97 -0.66
C ASP A 109 -18.58 -6.74 -1.99
N GLY A 110 -17.40 -6.67 -2.61
CA GLY A 110 -17.16 -7.23 -3.95
C GLY A 110 -17.96 -6.53 -5.05
N THR A 111 -18.26 -5.25 -4.89
CA THR A 111 -19.07 -4.47 -5.84
C THR A 111 -18.23 -4.03 -7.03
N LEU A 112 -18.61 -4.51 -8.22
CA LEU A 112 -18.10 -4.06 -9.51
C LEU A 112 -19.27 -3.79 -10.47
N PRO A 113 -19.19 -2.75 -11.32
CA PRO A 113 -18.19 -1.68 -11.35
C PRO A 113 -18.12 -0.90 -10.03
N PHE A 114 -17.02 -0.20 -9.78
CA PHE A 114 -16.94 0.71 -8.64
C PHE A 114 -18.05 1.78 -8.77
N PRO A 115 -18.70 2.18 -7.67
CA PRO A 115 -19.70 3.25 -7.70
C PRO A 115 -19.10 4.59 -8.15
N ASP A 116 -19.88 5.40 -8.86
CA ASP A 116 -19.50 6.78 -9.19
C ASP A 116 -19.16 7.57 -7.91
N GLY A 117 -18.08 8.36 -7.97
CA GLY A 117 -17.47 9.05 -6.83
C GLY A 117 -16.34 8.27 -6.15
N SER A 118 -16.21 6.96 -6.39
CA SER A 118 -15.10 6.17 -5.83
C SER A 118 -13.76 6.76 -6.23
N THR A 119 -12.86 6.90 -5.27
CA THR A 119 -11.54 7.50 -5.51
C THR A 119 -10.43 6.61 -4.97
N LEU A 120 -9.44 6.36 -5.82
CA LEU A 120 -8.24 5.61 -5.51
C LEU A 120 -7.03 6.52 -5.62
N VAL A 121 -6.13 6.48 -4.63
CA VAL A 121 -4.87 7.23 -4.66
C VAL A 121 -3.71 6.27 -4.51
N LYS A 122 -2.78 6.31 -5.46
CA LYS A 122 -1.50 5.62 -5.40
C LYS A 122 -0.39 6.61 -5.07
N LEU A 123 0.25 6.41 -3.94
CA LEU A 123 1.37 7.21 -3.45
C LEU A 123 2.67 6.42 -3.63
N THR A 124 3.62 7.04 -4.32
CA THR A 124 4.94 6.45 -4.63
C THR A 124 6.04 7.19 -3.89
N TRP A 125 6.93 6.43 -3.27
CA TRP A 125 8.18 6.92 -2.70
C TRP A 125 9.38 6.28 -3.39
N LYS A 126 10.53 6.93 -3.28
CA LYS A 126 11.81 6.22 -3.40
C LYS A 126 11.89 5.17 -2.30
N ARG A 127 12.52 4.06 -2.63
CA ARG A 127 12.87 3.03 -1.65
C ARG A 127 14.25 3.37 -1.07
N GLU A 128 14.35 3.45 0.25
CA GLU A 128 15.62 3.74 0.94
C GLU A 128 15.99 2.56 1.85
N PRO A 129 17.27 2.17 1.94
CA PRO A 129 17.71 1.14 2.88
C PRO A 129 17.37 1.52 4.32
N LEU A 130 17.00 0.53 5.13
CA LEU A 130 16.87 0.73 6.58
C LEU A 130 18.24 0.56 7.24
N ASP A 131 18.73 1.64 7.85
CA ASP A 131 20.02 1.63 8.54
C ASP A 131 20.09 0.52 9.60
N GLY A 132 21.15 -0.30 9.53
CA GLY A 132 21.37 -1.41 10.45
C GLY A 132 20.65 -2.72 10.10
N PHE A 133 19.89 -2.78 8.99
CA PHE A 133 19.16 -3.98 8.58
C PHE A 133 19.39 -4.32 7.10
N GLU A 134 20.21 -5.34 6.84
CA GLU A 134 20.52 -5.78 5.47
C GLU A 134 19.25 -6.26 4.74
N GLY A 135 19.03 -5.76 3.53
CA GLY A 135 17.90 -6.14 2.69
C GLY A 135 16.54 -5.55 3.11
N ALA A 136 16.48 -4.77 4.19
CA ALA A 136 15.28 -4.05 4.60
C ALA A 136 15.24 -2.64 3.98
N PHE A 137 14.04 -2.18 3.65
CA PHE A 137 13.83 -0.88 3.02
C PHE A 137 12.61 -0.17 3.59
N VAL A 138 12.66 1.16 3.58
CA VAL A 138 11.61 2.06 4.05
C VAL A 138 11.26 3.10 2.98
N PRO A 139 10.08 3.75 3.07
CA PRO A 139 9.73 4.88 2.21
C PRO A 139 10.65 6.08 2.48
N GLY A 140 11.30 6.56 1.42
CA GLY A 140 12.08 7.79 1.39
C GLY A 140 11.26 8.99 0.93
N SER A 141 11.85 9.83 0.07
CA SER A 141 11.13 10.97 -0.54
C SER A 141 9.94 10.53 -1.39
N THR A 142 8.80 11.22 -1.26
CA THR A 142 7.66 11.06 -2.18
C THR A 142 8.07 11.52 -3.58
N THR A 143 7.75 10.75 -4.61
CA THR A 143 8.06 11.10 -6.02
C THR A 143 6.80 11.32 -6.84
N MET A 144 5.70 10.65 -6.49
CA MET A 144 4.51 10.65 -7.31
C MET A 144 3.23 10.42 -6.51
N VAL A 145 2.18 11.12 -6.89
CA VAL A 145 0.80 10.82 -6.52
C VAL A 145 0.02 10.57 -7.80
N GLN A 146 -0.70 9.45 -7.85
CA GLN A 146 -1.61 9.13 -8.95
C GLN A 146 -3.01 8.93 -8.39
N VAL A 147 -4.00 9.51 -9.05
CA VAL A 147 -5.39 9.52 -8.59
C VAL A 147 -6.26 8.97 -9.70
N MET A 148 -7.25 8.16 -9.33
CA MET A 148 -8.32 7.76 -10.23
C MET A 148 -9.66 8.02 -9.56
N VAL A 149 -10.58 8.65 -10.29
CA VAL A 149 -11.94 8.95 -9.82
C VAL A 149 -12.96 8.32 -10.77
N LYS A 150 -13.93 7.61 -10.22
CA LYS A 150 -15.02 7.01 -10.98
C LYS A 150 -16.10 8.06 -11.26
N ASP A 151 -16.44 8.23 -12.52
CA ASP A 151 -17.64 8.92 -13.00
C ASP A 151 -17.94 8.35 -14.40
N ALA A 152 -18.86 7.39 -14.45
CA ALA A 152 -19.21 6.64 -15.64
C ALA A 152 -19.68 7.53 -16.79
N LYS A 153 -20.36 8.65 -16.47
CA LYS A 153 -20.88 9.58 -17.46
C LYS A 153 -19.80 10.51 -17.97
N LYS A 154 -19.04 11.14 -17.07
CA LYS A 154 -18.00 12.12 -17.41
C LYS A 154 -16.82 11.48 -18.14
N PHE A 155 -16.49 10.23 -17.79
CA PHE A 155 -15.31 9.52 -18.29
C PHE A 155 -15.67 8.29 -19.13
N ALA A 156 -16.75 8.36 -19.90
CA ALA A 156 -17.29 7.23 -20.67
C ALA A 156 -16.26 6.60 -21.63
N THR A 157 -15.37 7.41 -22.23
CA THR A 157 -14.33 6.93 -23.18
C THR A 157 -13.16 6.23 -22.50
N THR A 158 -13.07 6.28 -21.17
CA THR A 158 -11.99 5.69 -20.37
C THR A 158 -12.53 4.72 -19.32
N GLY A 159 -13.63 4.02 -19.64
CA GLY A 159 -14.22 3.02 -18.76
C GLY A 159 -14.85 3.59 -17.48
N GLY A 160 -15.20 4.88 -17.51
CA GLY A 160 -15.73 5.62 -16.37
C GLY A 160 -14.68 6.13 -15.40
N TRP A 161 -13.39 6.09 -15.75
CA TRP A 161 -12.31 6.56 -14.88
C TRP A 161 -11.61 7.80 -15.40
N GLY A 162 -11.53 8.84 -14.57
CA GLY A 162 -10.68 10.00 -14.78
C GLY A 162 -9.35 9.81 -14.07
N PHE A 163 -8.26 10.31 -14.67
CA PHE A 163 -6.90 10.08 -14.17
C PHE A 163 -6.19 11.39 -13.80
N GLY A 164 -5.46 11.36 -12.69
CA GLY A 164 -4.49 12.37 -12.31
C GLY A 164 -3.13 11.74 -12.06
N ARG A 165 -2.07 12.33 -12.61
CA ARG A 165 -0.68 11.94 -12.35
C ARG A 165 0.11 13.18 -11.99
N PHE A 166 0.69 13.18 -10.80
CA PHE A 166 1.41 14.30 -10.23
C PHE A 166 2.83 13.87 -9.88
N ILE A 167 3.82 14.54 -10.46
CA ILE A 167 5.25 14.30 -10.24
C ILE A 167 5.79 15.53 -9.53
N ASP A 168 6.43 15.34 -8.37
CA ASP A 168 6.96 16.44 -7.54
C ASP A 168 5.94 17.58 -7.32
N GLY A 169 4.68 17.18 -7.10
CA GLY A 169 3.60 18.11 -6.83
C GLY A 169 3.07 18.87 -8.06
N LYS A 170 3.34 18.42 -9.28
CA LYS A 170 2.84 19.08 -10.49
C LYS A 170 2.13 18.07 -11.40
N PRO A 171 1.01 18.44 -12.04
CA PRO A 171 0.37 17.55 -13.00
C PRO A 171 1.35 17.25 -14.13
N ALA A 172 1.45 15.98 -14.49
CA ALA A 172 2.10 15.51 -15.70
C ALA A 172 1.40 16.11 -16.94
N ASP A 173 2.07 16.05 -18.08
CA ASP A 173 1.52 16.60 -19.33
C ASP A 173 0.31 15.80 -19.84
N GLU A 174 -0.35 16.36 -20.86
CA GLU A 174 -1.52 15.76 -21.49
C GLU A 174 -1.21 14.40 -22.15
N ALA A 175 -0.05 14.24 -22.77
CA ALA A 175 0.33 13.01 -23.46
C ALA A 175 0.45 11.83 -22.47
N GLN A 176 1.07 12.08 -21.32
CA GLN A 176 1.17 11.11 -20.23
C GLN A 176 -0.23 10.73 -19.70
N HIS A 177 -1.13 11.69 -19.51
CA HIS A 177 -2.50 11.41 -19.05
C HIS A 177 -3.32 10.63 -20.09
N LYS A 178 -3.18 10.92 -21.39
CA LYS A 178 -3.83 10.16 -22.49
C LYS A 178 -3.44 8.69 -22.50
N SER A 179 -2.25 8.35 -22.01
CA SER A 179 -1.76 6.96 -21.97
C SER A 179 -2.35 6.10 -20.85
N CYS A 180 -2.94 6.71 -19.81
CA CYS A 180 -3.38 6.01 -18.59
C CYS A 180 -4.38 4.90 -18.88
N PHE A 181 -5.49 5.21 -19.55
CA PHE A 181 -6.53 4.22 -19.82
C PHE A 181 -6.06 3.09 -20.73
N GLY A 182 -5.18 3.39 -21.70
CA GLY A 182 -4.58 2.36 -22.54
C GLY A 182 -3.80 1.33 -21.73
N CYS A 183 -3.15 1.72 -20.63
CA CYS A 183 -2.49 0.76 -19.74
C CYS A 183 -3.50 -0.02 -18.87
N HIS A 184 -4.52 0.65 -18.35
CA HIS A 184 -5.56 0.05 -17.50
C HIS A 184 -6.54 -0.87 -18.26
N SER A 185 -6.57 -0.79 -19.59
CA SER A 185 -7.42 -1.65 -20.44
C SER A 185 -6.66 -2.80 -21.11
N LYS A 186 -5.33 -2.86 -21.01
CA LYS A 186 -4.50 -3.85 -21.74
C LYS A 186 -4.70 -5.30 -21.30
N ASN A 187 -4.95 -5.54 -20.02
CA ASN A 187 -5.06 -6.88 -19.46
C ASN A 187 -6.54 -7.20 -19.16
N SER A 188 -7.02 -8.38 -19.56
CA SER A 188 -8.40 -8.82 -19.32
C SER A 188 -8.76 -8.86 -17.84
N SER A 189 -7.85 -9.31 -16.96
CA SER A 189 -8.11 -9.37 -15.51
C SER A 189 -8.36 -7.98 -14.92
N VAL A 190 -7.63 -6.98 -15.41
CA VAL A 190 -7.78 -5.59 -14.97
C VAL A 190 -9.09 -5.01 -15.49
N ARG A 191 -9.46 -5.29 -16.74
CA ARG A 191 -10.75 -4.87 -17.31
C ARG A 191 -11.94 -5.46 -16.56
N GLU A 192 -11.88 -6.75 -16.23
CA GLU A 192 -12.92 -7.45 -15.47
C GLU A 192 -13.03 -6.94 -14.04
N HIS A 193 -11.94 -6.42 -13.50
CA HIS A 193 -11.89 -5.73 -12.21
C HIS A 193 -12.10 -4.20 -12.34
N ASP A 194 -12.99 -3.81 -13.26
CA ASP A 194 -13.36 -2.42 -13.55
C ASP A 194 -12.16 -1.48 -13.79
N PHE A 195 -11.18 -1.95 -14.56
CA PHE A 195 -9.96 -1.22 -14.91
C PHE A 195 -9.03 -0.90 -13.73
N VAL A 196 -9.19 -1.55 -12.58
CA VAL A 196 -8.37 -1.34 -11.37
C VAL A 196 -7.46 -2.55 -11.14
N PHE A 197 -6.13 -2.32 -11.08
CA PHE A 197 -5.15 -3.39 -10.85
C PHE A 197 -5.15 -3.94 -9.43
N THR A 198 -5.51 -3.11 -8.46
CA THR A 198 -5.29 -3.39 -7.04
C THR A 198 -6.49 -4.13 -6.46
N HIS A 199 -6.22 -5.25 -5.78
CA HIS A 199 -7.18 -5.92 -4.91
C HIS A 199 -6.94 -5.50 -3.46
N LEU A 200 -8.01 -5.54 -2.64
CA LEU A 200 -7.90 -5.31 -1.21
C LEU A 200 -7.01 -6.39 -0.56
N ALA A 201 -5.93 -5.97 0.10
CA ALA A 201 -5.11 -6.83 0.92
C ALA A 201 -5.77 -6.96 2.31
N PRO A 202 -6.09 -8.19 2.77
CA PRO A 202 -6.74 -8.43 4.06
C PRO A 202 -5.81 -8.23 5.26
#